data_AF-A0A257GTC2-F1
#
_entry.id   AF-A0A257GTC2-F1
#
_cell.length_a   1.000
_cell.length_b   1.000
_cell.length_c   1.000
_cell.angle_alpha   90.00
_cell.angle_beta   90.00
_cell.angle_gamma   90.00
#
_symmetry.space_group_name_H-M   'P 1'
#
loop_
_entity.id
_entity.type
_entity.pdbx_description
1 polymer ?
#
loop_
_entity_poly.entity_id
_entity_poly.type
_entity_poly.pdbx_seq_one_letter_code
_entity_poly.pdbx_strand_id
1 'polypeptide(L)'
;AHRLERYLSALATIASAAPLMGLFGTVVGVIDIFGSQSPAGGATGGNPAQLAHGISVALYNTAFGLIVAIPSLIFWRYFRARVDEYLLTLELASERLVRHINALRRS
;
A
#
# COMPACT_ATOMS: atom_id res chain seq x y z
N ALA A 1 -12.73 -0.43 -20.34
CA ALA A 1 -12.29 -1.07 -19.08
C ALA A 1 -10.85 -0.70 -18.69
N HIS A 2 -9.83 -1.11 -19.47
CA HIS A 2 -8.41 -1.03 -19.06
C HIS A 2 -7.83 0.34 -18.63
N ARG A 3 -8.34 1.49 -19.10
CA ARG A 3 -7.80 2.81 -18.68
C ARG A 3 -8.28 3.26 -17.29
N LEU A 4 -9.49 2.89 -16.89
CA LEU A 4 -10.04 3.27 -15.57
C LEU A 4 -9.40 2.42 -14.45
N GLU A 5 -9.15 1.14 -14.72
CA GLU A 5 -8.52 0.22 -13.76
C GLU A 5 -7.02 0.46 -13.57
N ARG A 6 -6.34 1.07 -14.55
CA ARG A 6 -4.88 1.25 -14.53
C ARG A 6 -4.38 2.06 -13.33
N TYR A 7 -5.07 3.16 -13.00
CA TYR A 7 -4.71 3.97 -11.83
C TYR A 7 -5.14 3.34 -10.51
N LEU A 8 -6.19 2.51 -10.56
CA LEU A 8 -6.71 1.79 -9.41
C LEU A 8 -5.80 0.64 -8.98
N SER A 9 -5.22 -0.07 -9.96
CA SER A 9 -4.19 -1.08 -9.74
C SER A 9 -2.93 -0.46 -9.13
N ALA A 10 -2.47 0.69 -9.65
CA ALA A 10 -1.33 1.40 -9.09
C ALA A 10 -1.56 1.85 -7.64
N LEU A 11 -2.75 2.37 -7.31
CA LEU A 11 -3.08 2.72 -5.92
C LEU A 11 -3.12 1.49 -5.00
N ALA A 12 -3.61 0.35 -5.49
CA ALA A 12 -3.61 -0.91 -4.75
C ALA A 12 -2.18 -1.34 -4.39
N THR A 13 -1.27 -1.26 -5.37
CA THR A 13 0.13 -1.59 -5.20
C THR A 13 0.82 -0.65 -4.22
N ILE A 14 0.53 0.65 -4.27
CA ILE A 14 1.09 1.61 -3.31
C ILE A 14 0.57 1.34 -1.89
N ALA A 15 -0.72 1.05 -1.74
CA ALA A 15 -1.32 0.74 -0.45
C ALA A 15 -0.77 -0.55 0.16
N SER A 16 -0.43 -1.55 -0.65
CA SER A 16 0.20 -2.79 -0.18
C SER A 16 1.72 -2.67 0.02
N ALA A 17 2.40 -1.82 -0.75
CA ALA A 17 3.84 -1.59 -0.64
C ALA A 17 4.22 -0.67 0.53
N ALA A 18 3.37 0.30 0.91
CA ALA A 18 3.69 1.26 1.97
C ALA A 18 3.98 0.60 3.35
N PRO A 19 3.19 -0.38 3.83
CA PRO A 19 3.53 -1.12 5.05
C PRO A 19 4.84 -1.90 4.94
N LEU A 20 5.11 -2.49 3.78
CA LEU A 20 6.34 -3.25 3.53
C LEU A 20 7.58 -2.36 3.58
N MET A 21 7.48 -1.11 3.10
CA MET A 21 8.54 -0.11 3.21
C MET A 21 8.79 0.31 4.68
N GLY A 22 7.74 0.43 5.50
CA GLY A 22 7.87 0.70 6.94
C GLY A 22 8.56 -0.45 7.69
N LEU A 23 8.19 -1.69 7.36
CA LEU A 23 8.84 -2.90 7.89
C LEU A 23 10.30 -3.00 7.44
N PHE A 24 10.60 -2.65 6.19
CA PHE A 24 11.98 -2.62 5.69
C PHE A 24 12.84 -1.62 6.51
N GLY A 25 12.30 -0.45 6.81
CA GLY A 25 12.97 0.55 7.66
C GLY A 25 13.25 0.06 9.09
N THR A 26 12.46 -0.86 9.63
CA THR A 26 12.75 -1.45 10.94
C THR A 26 13.88 -2.47 10.87
N VAL A 27 13.91 -3.29 9.82
CA VAL A 27 14.98 -4.26 9.59
C VAL A 27 16.32 -3.55 9.42
N VAL A 28 16.37 -2.47 8.62
CA VAL A 28 17.59 -1.67 8.45
C VAL A 28 18.04 -1.04 9.79
N GLY A 29 17.12 -0.47 10.56
CA GLY A 29 17.45 0.12 11.86
C GLY A 29 17.98 -0.91 12.86
N VAL A 30 17.40 -2.11 12.88
CA VAL A 30 17.88 -3.21 13.72
C VAL A 30 19.28 -3.68 13.31
N ILE A 31 19.55 -3.80 12.00
CA ILE A 31 20.88 -4.16 11.48
C ILE A 31 21.93 -3.13 11.93
N ASP A 32 21.62 -1.84 11.88
CA ASP A 32 22.54 -0.77 12.28
C ASP A 32 22.89 -0.84 13.78
N ILE A 33 21.90 -1.12 14.65
CA ILE A 33 22.10 -1.30 16.11
C ILE A 33 23.02 -2.47 16.43
N PHE A 34 22.84 -3.59 15.73
CA PHE A 34 23.67 -4.78 15.93
C PHE A 34 25.05 -4.61 15.29
N GLY A 35 25.16 -3.86 14.19
CA GLY A 35 26.42 -3.48 13.56
C GLY A 35 27.25 -2.51 14.40
N SER A 36 26.62 -1.55 15.08
CA SER A 36 27.31 -0.58 15.94
C SER A 36 27.83 -1.18 17.25
N GLN A 37 27.37 -2.37 17.64
CA GLN A 37 27.84 -3.12 18.81
C GLN A 37 29.01 -4.07 18.47
N SER A 38 29.57 -4.02 17.26
CA SER A 38 30.69 -4.88 16.86
C SER A 38 31.94 -4.64 17.73
N PRO A 39 32.79 -5.66 17.98
CA PRO A 39 33.76 -5.68 19.08
C PRO A 39 34.95 -4.71 18.98
N ALA A 40 34.99 -3.83 17.97
CA ALA A 40 36.11 -2.92 17.71
C ALA A 40 36.31 -1.84 18.79
N GLY A 41 35.37 -1.70 19.73
CA GLY A 41 35.39 -0.67 20.77
C GLY A 41 35.07 -1.16 22.17
N GLY A 42 35.81 -2.15 22.69
CA GLY A 42 36.18 -2.29 24.12
C GLY A 42 35.11 -2.33 25.23
N ALA A 43 33.81 -2.19 24.97
CA ALA A 43 32.78 -2.22 25.99
C ALA A 43 32.19 -3.63 26.08
N THR A 44 32.69 -4.42 27.05
CA THR A 44 32.19 -5.75 27.44
C THR A 44 30.81 -5.72 28.11
N GLY A 45 29.91 -4.87 27.62
CA GLY A 45 28.54 -4.70 28.10
C GLY A 45 27.83 -3.68 27.24
N GLY A 46 27.02 -4.14 26.28
CA GLY A 46 26.25 -3.26 25.40
C GLY A 46 25.44 -2.26 26.20
N ASN A 47 25.55 -0.97 25.87
CA ASN A 47 24.85 0.09 26.60
C ASN A 47 23.33 -0.07 26.39
N PRO A 48 22.55 -0.45 27.43
CA PRO A 48 21.13 -0.74 27.30
C PRO A 48 20.33 0.46 26.76
N ALA A 49 20.80 1.67 27.04
CA ALA A 49 20.19 2.91 26.55
C ALA A 49 20.27 3.04 25.02
N GLN A 50 21.37 2.57 24.41
CA GLN A 50 21.60 2.64 22.97
C GLN A 50 20.72 1.63 22.21
N LEU A 51 20.57 0.43 22.79
CA LEU A 51 19.63 -0.59 22.33
C LEU A 51 18.17 -0.09 22.41
N ALA A 52 17.77 0.46 23.55
CA ALA A 52 16.43 1.01 23.74
C ALA A 52 16.14 2.15 22.75
N HIS A 53 17.12 3.03 22.50
CA HIS A 53 16.99 4.10 21.52
C HIS A 53 16.78 3.55 20.10
N GLY A 54 17.58 2.57 19.67
CA GLY A 54 17.44 2.01 18.33
C GLY A 54 16.13 1.25 18.10
N ILE A 55 15.62 0.54 19.12
CA ILE A 55 14.29 -0.08 19.06
C ILE A 55 13.21 1.00 18.91
N SER A 56 13.34 2.13 19.60
CA SER A 56 12.39 3.24 19.47
C SER A 56 12.38 3.80 18.04
N VAL A 57 13.54 3.94 17.40
CA VAL A 57 13.66 4.40 16.00
C VAL A 57 13.00 3.40 15.03
N ALA A 58 13.19 2.11 15.26
CA ALA A 58 12.52 1.07 14.47
C ALA A 58 10.99 1.16 14.60
N LEU A 59 10.46 1.40 15.81
CA LEU A 59 9.02 1.59 16.01
C LEU A 59 8.49 2.85 15.31
N TYR A 60 9.26 3.95 15.31
CA TYR A 60 8.90 5.16 14.56
C TYR A 60 8.82 4.91 13.05
N ASN A 61 9.75 4.14 12.46
CA ASN A 61 9.70 3.79 11.05
C ASN A 61 8.44 2.98 10.69
N THR A 62 7.98 2.09 11.59
CA THR A 62 6.70 1.38 11.41
C THR A 62 5.52 2.34 11.45
N ALA A 63 5.49 3.24 12.43
CA ALA A 63 4.42 4.22 12.59
C ALA A 63 4.30 5.12 11.35
N PHE A 64 5.42 5.58 10.79
CA PHE A 64 5.44 6.34 9.53
C PHE A 64 4.91 5.54 8.35
N GLY A 65 5.30 4.27 8.21
CA GLY A 65 4.75 3.38 7.18
C GLY A 65 3.23 3.24 7.26
N LEU A 66 2.69 3.12 8.48
CA LEU A 66 1.24 3.03 8.72
C LEU A 66 0.52 4.35 8.45
N ILE A 67 1.12 5.49 8.81
CA ILE A 67 0.56 6.83 8.53
C ILE A 67 0.34 7.05 7.04
N VAL A 68 1.21 6.52 6.18
CA VAL A 68 1.04 6.61 4.71
C VAL A 68 0.10 5.52 4.19
N ALA A 69 0.20 4.29 4.71
CA ALA A 69 -0.60 3.17 4.23
C ALA A 69 -2.11 3.36 4.46
N ILE A 70 -2.52 3.89 5.62
CA ILE A 70 -3.95 4.03 5.98
C ILE A 70 -4.69 4.98 5.01
N PRO A 71 -4.23 6.22 4.76
CA PRO A 71 -4.85 7.11 3.79
C PRO A 71 -4.84 6.54 2.37
N SER A 72 -3.74 5.89 1.95
CA SER A 72 -3.66 5.27 0.63
C SER A 72 -4.70 4.16 0.44
N LEU A 73 -4.93 3.32 1.47
CA LEU A 73 -5.93 2.26 1.42
C LEU A 73 -7.37 2.82 1.36
N ILE A 74 -7.65 3.89 2.11
CA ILE A 74 -8.95 4.58 2.09
C ILE A 74 -9.22 5.15 0.70
N PHE A 75 -8.25 5.88 0.12
CA PHE A 75 -8.38 6.41 -1.22
C PHE A 75 -8.57 5.32 -2.27
N TRP A 76 -7.85 4.20 -2.16
CA TRP A 76 -8.00 3.08 -3.08
C TRP A 76 -9.41 2.50 -3.04
N ARG A 77 -9.96 2.29 -1.83
CA ARG A 77 -11.33 1.81 -1.66
C ARG A 77 -12.35 2.77 -2.27
N TYR A 78 -12.17 4.08 -2.05
CA TYR A 78 -13.08 5.10 -2.60
C TYR A 78 -13.09 5.12 -4.13
N PHE A 79 -11.91 5.20 -4.74
CA PHE A 79 -11.80 5.21 -6.21
C PHE A 79 -12.29 3.89 -6.81
N ARG A 80 -12.09 2.75 -6.12
CA ARG A 80 -12.54 1.44 -6.60
C ARG A 80 -14.05 1.36 -6.67
N ALA A 81 -14.74 1.78 -5.61
CA ALA A 81 -16.19 1.83 -5.58
C ALA A 81 -16.75 2.70 -6.73
N ARG A 82 -16.06 3.81 -7.04
CA ARG A 82 -16.46 4.71 -8.13
C ARG A 82 -16.27 4.08 -9.52
N VAL A 83 -15.16 3.37 -9.73
CA VAL A 83 -14.91 2.66 -11.00
C VAL A 83 -15.93 1.55 -11.21
N ASP A 84 -16.27 0.79 -10.16
CA ASP A 84 -17.29 -0.27 -10.22
C ASP A 84 -18.67 0.30 -10.59
N GLU A 85 -19.05 1.46 -10.04
CA GLU A 85 -20.30 2.17 -10.38
C GLU A 85 -20.34 2.56 -11.88
N TYR A 86 -19.23 3.06 -12.42
CA TYR A 86 -19.13 3.39 -13.85
C TYR A 86 -19.17 2.15 -14.74
N LEU A 87 -18.52 1.05 -14.34
CA LEU A 87 -18.55 -0.21 -15.08
C LEU A 87 -19.97 -0.78 -15.15
N LEU A 88 -20.68 -0.80 -14.02
CA LEU A 88 -22.09 -1.23 -13.96
C LEU A 88 -22.97 -0.41 -14.90
N THR A 89 -22.77 0.91 -14.93
CA THR A 89 -23.53 1.80 -15.81
C THR A 89 -23.28 1.50 -17.29
N LEU A 90 -22.02 1.27 -17.66
CA LEU A 90 -21.64 0.90 -19.02
C LEU A 90 -22.19 -0.46 -19.44
N GLU A 91 -22.19 -1.44 -18.53
CA GLU A 91 -22.73 -2.77 -18.78
C GLU A 91 -24.24 -2.72 -19.03
N LEU A 92 -24.98 -1.99 -18.19
CA LEU A 92 -26.41 -1.74 -18.38
C LEU A 92 -26.72 -1.00 -19.69
N ALA A 93 -25.90 -0.01 -20.06
CA ALA A 93 -26.05 0.70 -21.33
C ALA A 93 -25.79 -0.22 -22.53
N SER A 94 -24.74 -1.05 -22.46
CA SER A 94 -24.40 -2.04 -23.49
C SER A 94 -25.54 -3.03 -23.70
N GLU A 95 -26.09 -3.59 -22.62
CA GLU A 95 -27.23 -4.51 -22.72
C GLU A 95 -28.45 -3.85 -23.37
N ARG A 96 -28.76 -2.60 -23.02
CA ARG A 96 -29.87 -1.86 -23.63
C ARG A 96 -29.66 -1.68 -25.13
N LEU A 97 -28.43 -1.37 -25.54
CA LEU A 97 -28.04 -1.18 -26.93
C LEU A 97 -28.14 -2.49 -27.72
N VAL A 98 -27.63 -3.59 -27.17
CA VAL A 98 -27.74 -4.94 -27.76
C VAL A 98 -29.20 -5.36 -27.93
N ARG A 99 -30.04 -5.12 -26.91
CA ARG A 99 -31.49 -5.38 -27.01
C ARG A 99 -32.14 -4.55 -28.12
N HIS A 100 -31.78 -3.28 -28.26
CA HIS A 100 -32.32 -2.41 -29.31
C HIS A 100 -31.92 -2.85 -30.71
N ILE A 101 -30.65 -3.21 -30.92
CA ILE A 101 -30.15 -3.71 -32.21
C ILE A 101 -30.85 -5.05 -32.56
N ASN A 102 -30.99 -5.95 -31.60
CA ASN A 102 -31.68 -7.22 -31.82
C ASN A 102 -33.18 -7.05 -32.12
N ALA A 103 -33.82 -6.02 -31.54
CA ALA A 103 -35.21 -5.69 -31.86
C ALA A 103 -35.34 -5.19 -33.33
N LEU A 104 -34.42 -4.32 -33.76
CA LEU A 104 -34.39 -3.82 -35.15
C LEU A 104 -34.05 -4.91 -36.18
N ARG A 105 -33.23 -5.90 -35.82
CA ARG A 105 -32.90 -7.03 -36.70
C ARG A 105 -34.07 -8.01 -36.89
N ARG A 106 -35.06 -8.01 -36.00
CA ARG A 106 -36.24 -8.89 -36.08
C ARG A 106 -37.43 -8.27 -36.81
N SER A 107 -37.38 -6.98 -37.17
CA SER A 107 -38.35 -6.32 -38.07
C SER A 107 -37.84 -6.33 -39.50
#